data_AF-A0A7W8CM15-F1
#
_entry.id   AF-A0A7W8CM15-F1
#
_cell.length_a   1.000
_cell.length_b   1.000
_cell.length_c   1.000
_cell.angle_alpha   90.00
_cell.angle_beta   90.00
_cell.angle_gamma   90.00
#
_symmetry.space_group_name_H-M   'P 1'
#
loop_
_entity.id
_entity.type
_entity.pdbx_description
1 polymer ?
#
loop_
_entity_poly.entity_id
_entity_poly.type
_entity_poly.pdbx_seq_one_letter_code
_entity_poly.pdbx_strand_id
1 'polypeptide(L)'
;MRKVVVGMCVLALALLPACSRNRTPNSLFDASGYHVTDDKVFYLNAFPGKAFQIDGADVASFQVFDQTYARDKSNVYLNGGVLSGADAATFLPLERPGFAKDAHHVYQRDVAISADPAHFELLDGELSKDGSAVYWSDGRVLSEDPAHFVIISNVDHYLFTKDAETVQVNGNPIDQADPATFRVLGGAYATDGRRAFYFTDRIPDASLASFHPIRRPSACSTRPSSARPMPNTATTDRPSSRARIHVRSRRGAP
;
A
#
# COMPACT_ATOMS: atom_id res chain seq x y z
N MET A 1 -17.71 -45.15 -58.43
CA MET A 1 -17.64 -44.97 -56.96
C MET A 1 -16.17 -44.96 -56.54
N ARG A 2 -15.64 -43.79 -56.17
CA ARG A 2 -14.22 -43.58 -55.83
C ARG A 2 -13.95 -44.07 -54.40
N LYS A 3 -12.94 -44.92 -54.23
CA LYS A 3 -12.44 -45.37 -52.92
C LYS A 3 -11.58 -44.23 -52.34
N VAL A 4 -11.94 -43.74 -51.16
CA VAL A 4 -11.14 -42.78 -50.39
C VAL A 4 -10.26 -43.59 -49.44
N VAL A 5 -8.95 -43.53 -49.66
CA VAL A 5 -7.93 -44.03 -48.72
C VAL A 5 -7.63 -42.89 -47.76
N VAL A 6 -7.98 -43.06 -46.48
CA VAL A 6 -7.63 -42.11 -45.42
C VAL A 6 -6.21 -42.47 -44.95
N GLY A 7 -5.24 -41.62 -45.32
CA GLY A 7 -3.86 -41.71 -44.84
C GLY A 7 -3.76 -41.28 -43.38
N MET A 8 -3.26 -42.18 -42.54
CA MET A 8 -2.98 -41.95 -41.13
C MET A 8 -1.66 -41.18 -41.00
N CYS A 9 -1.76 -39.86 -40.76
CA CYS A 9 -0.60 -39.03 -40.42
C CYS A 9 -0.16 -39.33 -38.98
N VAL A 10 0.87 -40.15 -38.82
CA VAL A 10 1.60 -40.30 -37.56
C VAL A 10 2.43 -39.02 -37.36
N LEU A 11 1.95 -38.13 -36.48
CA LEU A 11 2.72 -36.98 -36.04
C LEU A 11 3.80 -37.49 -35.08
N ALA A 12 5.05 -37.57 -35.55
CA ALA A 12 6.20 -37.81 -34.69
C ALA A 12 6.41 -36.59 -33.80
N LEU A 13 5.94 -36.67 -32.55
CA LEU A 13 6.21 -35.67 -31.51
C LEU A 13 7.70 -35.76 -31.15
N ALA A 14 8.50 -34.80 -31.62
CA ALA A 14 9.89 -34.68 -31.22
C ALA A 14 9.94 -34.29 -29.72
N LEU A 15 10.21 -35.27 -28.85
CA LEU A 15 10.56 -35.03 -27.45
C LEU A 15 11.93 -34.35 -27.41
N LEU A 16 11.93 -33.02 -27.30
CA LEU A 16 13.14 -32.30 -26.92
C LEU A 16 13.53 -32.73 -25.49
N PRO A 17 14.80 -33.04 -25.22
CA PRO A 17 15.23 -33.49 -23.90
C PRO A 17 15.02 -32.38 -22.88
N ALA A 18 14.13 -32.64 -21.91
CA ALA A 18 13.79 -31.79 -20.77
C ALA A 18 14.93 -31.72 -19.73
N CYS A 19 16.16 -31.41 -20.16
CA CYS A 19 17.35 -31.53 -19.33
C CYS A 19 17.70 -30.30 -18.48
N SER A 20 16.78 -29.34 -18.26
CA SER A 20 17.04 -28.16 -17.41
C SER A 20 16.09 -27.99 -16.22
N ARG A 21 15.07 -28.84 -16.06
CA ARG A 21 14.02 -28.63 -15.05
C ARG A 21 14.34 -29.15 -13.65
N ASN A 22 15.41 -29.93 -13.48
CA ASN A 22 15.66 -30.60 -12.20
C ASN A 22 16.94 -30.14 -11.46
N ARG A 23 17.25 -28.84 -11.53
CA ARG A 23 18.38 -28.25 -10.80
C ARG A 23 17.89 -27.35 -9.67
N THR A 24 18.67 -27.28 -8.58
CA THR A 24 18.45 -26.27 -7.54
C THR A 24 18.64 -24.86 -8.12
N PRO A 25 17.69 -23.93 -7.92
CA PRO A 25 17.79 -22.58 -8.45
C PRO A 25 18.86 -21.77 -7.71
N ASN A 26 19.44 -20.78 -8.40
CA ASN A 26 20.53 -19.95 -7.88
C ASN A 26 20.26 -18.48 -8.19
N SER A 27 20.43 -17.60 -7.19
CA SER A 27 20.17 -16.16 -7.29
C SER A 27 21.04 -15.41 -8.31
N LEU A 28 22.08 -16.03 -8.86
CA LEU A 28 22.86 -15.48 -9.99
C LEU A 28 22.10 -15.54 -11.33
N PHE A 29 21.18 -16.47 -11.51
CA PHE A 29 20.55 -16.77 -12.80
C PHE A 29 19.02 -16.85 -12.73
N ASP A 30 18.47 -17.05 -11.54
CA ASP A 30 17.07 -17.33 -11.30
C ASP A 30 16.43 -16.23 -10.44
N ALA A 31 15.18 -15.88 -10.73
CA ALA A 31 14.42 -14.91 -9.96
C ALA A 31 14.08 -15.44 -8.56
N SER A 32 14.01 -14.56 -7.56
CA SER A 32 13.55 -14.95 -6.22
C SER A 32 12.09 -15.37 -6.19
N GLY A 33 11.75 -16.27 -5.28
CA GLY A 33 10.41 -16.83 -5.11
C GLY A 33 10.41 -18.35 -5.23
N TYR A 34 9.26 -18.91 -5.56
CA TYR A 34 9.05 -20.35 -5.66
C TYR A 34 9.51 -20.92 -7.00
N HIS A 35 10.16 -22.09 -6.95
CA HIS A 35 10.60 -22.87 -8.10
C HIS A 35 10.11 -24.31 -7.94
N VAL A 36 9.26 -24.75 -8.85
CA VAL A 36 8.68 -26.10 -8.84
C VAL A 36 9.38 -26.96 -9.89
N THR A 37 9.98 -28.08 -9.46
CA THR A 37 10.55 -29.12 -10.34
C THR A 37 9.59 -30.30 -10.42
N ASP A 38 9.99 -31.39 -11.09
CA ASP A 38 9.15 -32.57 -11.25
C ASP A 38 8.87 -33.30 -9.91
N ASP A 39 9.81 -33.24 -8.97
CA ASP A 39 9.77 -33.96 -7.69
C ASP A 39 9.92 -33.07 -6.45
N LYS A 40 10.22 -31.77 -6.61
CA LYS A 40 10.54 -30.87 -5.50
C LYS A 40 9.98 -29.48 -5.70
N VAL A 41 9.82 -28.79 -4.57
CA VAL A 41 9.61 -27.35 -4.54
C VAL A 41 10.77 -26.70 -3.80
N PHE A 42 11.30 -25.62 -4.36
CA PHE A 42 12.30 -24.78 -3.74
C PHE A 42 11.76 -23.36 -3.55
N TYR A 43 12.26 -22.69 -2.51
CA TYR A 43 12.13 -21.25 -2.37
C TYR A 43 13.52 -20.60 -2.46
N LEU A 44 13.66 -19.62 -3.35
CA LEU A 44 14.89 -18.86 -3.56
C LEU A 44 14.75 -17.45 -2.96
N ASN A 45 15.57 -17.16 -1.95
CA ASN A 45 15.66 -15.82 -1.37
C ASN A 45 16.19 -14.78 -2.37
N ALA A 46 15.82 -13.51 -2.17
CA ALA A 46 16.31 -12.38 -2.95
C ALA A 46 17.85 -12.28 -2.92
N PHE A 47 18.42 -11.80 -4.03
CA PHE A 47 19.88 -11.70 -4.18
C PHE A 47 20.51 -10.73 -3.16
N PRO A 48 21.64 -11.10 -2.52
CA PRO A 48 22.28 -12.41 -2.55
C PRO A 48 21.54 -13.42 -1.66
N GLY A 49 21.01 -14.48 -2.27
CA GLY A 49 20.15 -15.45 -1.61
C GLY A 49 20.43 -16.88 -2.03
N LYS A 50 20.09 -17.84 -1.17
CA LYS A 50 20.17 -19.27 -1.45
C LYS A 50 18.78 -19.87 -1.58
N ALA A 51 18.66 -20.84 -2.46
CA ALA A 51 17.49 -21.70 -2.53
C ALA A 51 17.54 -22.75 -1.41
N PHE A 52 16.38 -23.04 -0.86
CA PHE A 52 16.18 -24.20 0.03
C PHE A 52 14.94 -24.97 -0.44
N GLN A 53 14.96 -26.29 -0.23
CA GLN A 53 13.83 -27.15 -0.55
C GLN A 53 12.73 -26.94 0.50
N ILE A 54 11.47 -26.92 0.06
CA ILE A 54 10.30 -26.90 0.95
C ILE A 54 9.92 -28.36 1.21
N ASP A 55 10.30 -28.87 2.37
CA ASP A 55 10.02 -30.26 2.74
C ASP A 55 8.53 -30.48 3.00
N GLY A 56 7.99 -31.58 2.49
CA GLY A 56 6.58 -31.96 2.65
C GLY A 56 5.60 -31.25 1.71
N ALA A 57 6.09 -30.34 0.84
CA ALA A 57 5.24 -29.72 -0.17
C ALA A 57 4.70 -30.75 -1.17
N ASP A 58 3.39 -30.71 -1.42
CA ASP A 58 2.75 -31.53 -2.45
C ASP A 58 2.95 -30.90 -3.83
N VAL A 59 3.98 -31.36 -4.56
CA VAL A 59 4.37 -30.83 -5.88
C VAL A 59 3.21 -30.85 -6.88
N ALA A 60 2.36 -31.89 -6.84
CA ALA A 60 1.27 -32.08 -7.80
C ALA A 60 0.15 -31.03 -7.65
N SER A 61 -0.03 -30.49 -6.45
CA SER A 61 -1.03 -29.45 -6.15
C SER A 61 -0.42 -28.07 -5.88
N PHE A 62 0.90 -27.93 -5.98
CA PHE A 62 1.60 -26.69 -5.66
C PHE A 62 1.23 -25.57 -6.63
N GLN A 63 0.64 -24.51 -6.11
CA GLN A 63 0.21 -23.33 -6.83
C GLN A 63 0.96 -22.11 -6.28
N VAL A 64 1.73 -21.45 -7.15
CA VAL A 64 2.39 -20.18 -6.84
C VAL A 64 1.44 -19.04 -7.16
N PHE A 65 1.25 -18.12 -6.22
CA PHE A 65 0.46 -16.91 -6.46
C PHE A 65 1.36 -15.73 -6.83
N ASP A 66 2.40 -15.49 -6.03
CA ASP A 66 3.39 -14.46 -6.27
C ASP A 66 4.76 -14.90 -5.74
N GLN A 67 5.71 -13.97 -5.63
CA GLN A 67 7.06 -14.25 -5.13
C GLN A 67 7.08 -14.67 -3.65
N THR A 68 6.04 -14.37 -2.89
CA THR A 68 5.94 -14.54 -1.43
C THR A 68 4.92 -15.62 -1.06
N TYR A 69 3.74 -15.66 -1.70
CA TYR A 69 2.68 -16.62 -1.41
C TYR A 69 2.61 -17.77 -2.42
N ALA A 70 2.45 -18.97 -1.88
CA ALA A 70 2.06 -20.17 -2.61
C ALA A 70 1.17 -21.04 -1.72
N ARG A 71 0.54 -22.06 -2.29
CA ARG A 71 -0.16 -23.10 -1.53
C ARG A 71 0.03 -24.45 -2.18
N ASP A 72 -0.17 -25.51 -1.42
CA ASP A 72 -0.55 -26.82 -1.95
C ASP A 72 -1.95 -27.18 -1.46
N LYS A 73 -2.38 -28.43 -1.65
CA LYS A 73 -3.72 -28.88 -1.21
C LYS A 73 -3.97 -28.80 0.31
N SER A 74 -2.92 -28.70 1.13
CA SER A 74 -2.99 -28.80 2.60
C SER A 74 -2.44 -27.56 3.30
N ASN A 75 -1.47 -26.87 2.71
CA ASN A 75 -0.70 -25.82 3.36
C ASN A 75 -0.65 -24.56 2.50
N VAL A 76 -0.60 -23.41 3.18
CA VAL A 76 -0.21 -22.13 2.58
C VAL A 76 1.24 -21.86 2.96
N TYR A 77 2.00 -21.30 2.03
CA TYR A 77 3.41 -20.97 2.20
C TYR A 77 3.61 -19.46 2.05
N LEU A 78 4.37 -18.87 2.97
CA LEU A 78 4.88 -17.51 2.91
C LEU A 78 6.41 -17.56 2.92
N ASN A 79 7.04 -17.04 1.87
CA ASN A 79 8.49 -17.03 1.68
C ASN A 79 9.15 -18.41 1.89
N GLY A 80 8.47 -19.48 1.45
CA GLY A 80 8.92 -20.87 1.61
C GLY A 80 8.64 -21.52 2.96
N GLY A 81 8.17 -20.77 3.96
CA GLY A 81 7.72 -21.32 5.26
C GLY A 81 6.21 -21.54 5.29
N VAL A 82 5.74 -22.52 6.07
CA VAL A 82 4.29 -22.76 6.24
C VAL A 82 3.66 -21.62 7.04
N LEU A 83 2.61 -21.01 6.49
CA LEU A 83 1.77 -20.03 7.18
C LEU A 83 0.80 -20.79 8.09
N SER A 84 1.12 -20.84 9.39
CA SER A 84 0.38 -21.64 10.35
C SER A 84 -1.06 -21.14 10.53
N GLY A 85 -2.02 -22.07 10.49
CA GLY A 85 -3.44 -21.78 10.72
C GLY A 85 -4.20 -21.22 9.51
N ALA A 86 -3.54 -21.01 8.37
CA ALA A 86 -4.21 -20.59 7.14
C ALA A 86 -4.93 -21.76 6.47
N ASP A 87 -6.15 -21.52 6.00
CA ASP A 87 -6.94 -22.47 5.22
C ASP A 87 -6.52 -22.45 3.75
N ALA A 88 -5.73 -23.45 3.35
CA ALA A 88 -5.21 -23.59 2.00
C ALA A 88 -6.31 -23.67 0.93
N ALA A 89 -7.48 -24.25 1.23
CA ALA A 89 -8.55 -24.42 0.25
C ALA A 89 -9.14 -23.07 -0.19
N THR A 90 -9.26 -22.13 0.75
CA THR A 90 -9.92 -20.83 0.55
C THR A 90 -8.94 -19.66 0.47
N PHE A 91 -7.65 -19.91 0.66
CA PHE A 91 -6.61 -18.88 0.62
C PHE A 91 -6.57 -18.11 -0.71
N LEU A 92 -6.57 -16.78 -0.60
CA LEU A 92 -6.59 -15.84 -1.69
C LEU A 92 -5.74 -14.60 -1.34
N PRO A 93 -4.62 -14.37 -2.03
CA PRO A 93 -3.90 -13.11 -1.95
C PRO A 93 -4.76 -11.93 -2.37
N LEU A 94 -4.60 -10.80 -1.69
CA LEU A 94 -5.31 -9.56 -1.99
C LEU A 94 -4.46 -8.66 -2.90
N GLU A 95 -5.09 -7.61 -3.45
CA GLU A 95 -4.46 -6.69 -4.41
C GLU A 95 -3.22 -5.97 -3.87
N ARG A 96 -3.17 -5.71 -2.55
CA ARG A 96 -2.01 -5.10 -1.89
C ARG A 96 -0.99 -6.20 -1.55
N PRO A 97 0.26 -6.10 -2.03
CA PRO A 97 1.29 -7.09 -1.74
C PRO A 97 1.45 -7.35 -0.23
N GLY A 98 1.61 -8.63 0.12
CA GLY A 98 1.72 -9.07 1.50
C GLY A 98 0.37 -9.26 2.21
N PHE A 99 -0.75 -8.82 1.63
CA PHE A 99 -2.07 -9.10 2.17
C PHE A 99 -2.68 -10.33 1.50
N ALA A 100 -3.37 -11.14 2.30
CA ALA A 100 -4.12 -12.29 1.83
C ALA A 100 -5.28 -12.56 2.78
N LYS A 101 -6.23 -13.38 2.36
CA LYS A 101 -7.30 -13.86 3.24
C LYS A 101 -7.64 -15.31 2.96
N ASP A 102 -8.25 -15.96 3.94
CA ASP A 102 -8.94 -17.22 3.78
C ASP A 102 -10.38 -17.09 4.29
N ALA A 103 -11.08 -18.21 4.50
CA ALA A 103 -12.46 -18.22 5.00
C ALA A 103 -12.62 -17.71 6.44
N HIS A 104 -11.53 -17.61 7.21
CA HIS A 104 -11.57 -17.33 8.63
C HIS A 104 -10.79 -16.07 9.03
N HIS A 105 -9.72 -15.74 8.31
CA HIS A 105 -8.82 -14.66 8.67
C HIS A 105 -8.36 -13.86 7.46
N VAL A 106 -7.91 -12.64 7.77
CA VAL A 106 -7.11 -11.81 6.88
C VAL A 106 -5.71 -11.72 7.45
N TYR A 107 -4.73 -11.88 6.58
CA TYR A 107 -3.31 -11.89 6.90
C TYR A 107 -2.61 -10.69 6.31
N GLN A 108 -1.71 -10.11 7.09
CA GLN A 108 -0.62 -9.28 6.62
C GLN A 108 0.67 -10.03 6.87
N ARG A 109 1.24 -10.59 5.79
CA ARG A 109 2.37 -11.53 5.84
C ARG A 109 2.02 -12.73 6.74
N ASP A 110 2.78 -12.93 7.81
CA ASP A 110 2.65 -14.02 8.76
C ASP A 110 1.68 -13.72 9.91
N VAL A 111 1.11 -12.51 9.95
CA VAL A 111 0.23 -12.05 11.03
C VAL A 111 -1.22 -12.07 10.60
N ALA A 112 -2.08 -12.75 11.34
CA ALA A 112 -3.53 -12.62 11.19
C ALA A 112 -3.97 -11.27 11.82
N ILE A 113 -4.55 -10.39 11.00
CA ILE A 113 -4.92 -9.02 11.38
C ILE A 113 -6.43 -8.82 11.55
N SER A 114 -7.26 -9.72 11.02
CA SER A 114 -8.71 -9.69 11.20
C SER A 114 -9.29 -11.09 11.13
N ALA A 115 -10.38 -11.33 11.87
CA ALA A 115 -11.19 -12.55 11.83
C ALA A 115 -12.50 -12.35 11.06
N ASP A 116 -12.61 -11.27 10.29
CA ASP A 116 -13.79 -10.93 9.47
C ASP A 116 -13.41 -10.71 7.99
N PRO A 117 -12.98 -11.78 7.29
CA PRO A 117 -12.56 -11.68 5.88
C PRO A 117 -13.70 -11.32 4.90
N ALA A 118 -14.96 -11.41 5.35
CA ALA A 118 -16.14 -11.09 4.56
C ALA A 118 -16.36 -9.57 4.45
N HIS A 119 -16.05 -8.81 5.50
CA HIS A 119 -16.19 -7.35 5.51
C HIS A 119 -14.85 -6.60 5.40
N PHE A 120 -13.74 -7.33 5.25
CA PHE A 120 -12.42 -6.72 5.09
C PHE A 120 -12.26 -6.00 3.75
N GLU A 121 -11.81 -4.76 3.80
CA GLU A 121 -11.55 -3.89 2.65
C GLU A 121 -10.19 -3.19 2.81
N LEU A 122 -9.41 -3.17 1.72
CA LEU A 122 -8.20 -2.36 1.64
C LEU A 122 -8.58 -0.94 1.21
N LEU A 123 -8.07 0.06 1.91
CA LEU A 123 -8.38 1.47 1.67
C LEU A 123 -7.11 2.23 1.24
N ASP A 124 -7.27 3.39 0.59
CA ASP A 124 -6.13 4.26 0.28
C ASP A 124 -5.34 4.69 1.53
N GLY A 125 -4.11 5.15 1.34
CA GLY A 125 -3.29 5.71 2.43
C GLY A 125 -2.76 4.66 3.40
N GLU A 126 -2.50 3.45 2.91
CA GLU A 126 -2.06 2.29 3.71
C GLU A 126 -3.07 1.85 4.79
N LEU A 127 -4.32 2.27 4.66
CA LEU A 127 -5.38 1.87 5.57
C LEU A 127 -6.03 0.56 5.12
N SER A 128 -6.74 -0.05 6.05
CA SER A 128 -7.67 -1.17 5.82
C SER A 128 -8.78 -1.10 6.84
N LYS A 129 -9.90 -1.78 6.59
CA LYS A 129 -10.99 -1.89 7.56
C LYS A 129 -11.63 -3.25 7.51
N ASP A 130 -12.33 -3.61 8.56
CA ASP A 130 -13.31 -4.70 8.56
C ASP A 130 -14.66 -4.20 9.11
N GLY A 131 -15.55 -5.11 9.50
CA GLY A 131 -16.85 -4.77 10.07
C GLY A 131 -16.79 -4.07 11.44
N SER A 132 -15.63 -4.07 12.11
CA SER A 132 -15.47 -3.57 13.48
C SER A 132 -14.63 -2.29 13.56
N ALA A 133 -13.56 -2.19 12.77
CA ALA A 133 -12.64 -1.06 12.87
C ALA A 133 -11.90 -0.75 11.57
N VAL A 134 -11.27 0.42 11.56
CA VAL A 134 -10.31 0.89 10.55
C VAL A 134 -8.93 0.87 11.15
N TYR A 135 -7.96 0.32 10.42
CA TYR A 135 -6.61 0.05 10.89
C TYR A 135 -5.55 0.72 10.00
N TRP A 136 -4.46 1.12 10.64
CA TRP A 136 -3.19 1.41 9.99
C TRP A 136 -2.50 0.14 9.49
N SER A 137 -1.53 0.30 8.59
CA SER A 137 -0.66 -0.78 8.11
C SER A 137 0.20 -1.43 9.20
N ASP A 138 0.33 -0.80 10.37
CA ASP A 138 1.00 -1.36 11.55
C ASP A 138 0.03 -2.06 12.54
N GLY A 139 -1.24 -2.18 12.17
CA GLY A 139 -2.28 -2.83 12.97
C GLY A 139 -2.95 -1.94 14.03
N ARG A 140 -2.52 -0.68 14.21
CA ARG A 140 -3.18 0.23 15.15
C ARG A 140 -4.57 0.61 14.66
N VAL A 141 -5.55 0.59 15.57
CA VAL A 141 -6.91 1.08 15.32
C VAL A 141 -6.87 2.60 15.13
N LEU A 142 -7.40 3.06 14.00
CA LEU A 142 -7.59 4.47 13.67
C LEU A 142 -9.01 4.94 14.01
N SER A 143 -10.01 4.10 13.79
CA SER A 143 -11.42 4.39 14.11
C SER A 143 -12.19 3.10 14.38
N GLU A 144 -13.11 3.14 15.34
CA GLU A 144 -14.06 2.04 15.65
C GLU A 144 -15.41 2.23 14.94
N ASP A 145 -15.50 3.20 14.02
CA ASP A 145 -16.70 3.49 13.22
C ASP A 145 -16.42 3.33 11.71
N PRO A 146 -16.20 2.09 11.23
CA PRO A 146 -15.91 1.83 9.82
C PRO A 146 -17.09 2.18 8.90
N ALA A 147 -18.31 2.31 9.43
CA ALA A 147 -19.51 2.65 8.67
C ALA A 147 -19.56 4.12 8.25
N HIS A 148 -19.05 5.04 9.07
CA HIS A 148 -18.99 6.47 8.75
C HIS A 148 -17.57 6.97 8.42
N PHE A 149 -16.59 6.07 8.40
CA PHE A 149 -15.22 6.41 8.05
C PHE A 149 -15.07 6.86 6.59
N VAL A 150 -14.40 7.99 6.38
CA VAL A 150 -14.16 8.59 5.07
C VAL A 150 -12.73 9.11 4.99
N ILE A 151 -12.03 8.74 3.92
CA ILE A 151 -10.78 9.41 3.51
C ILE A 151 -11.17 10.69 2.76
N ILE A 152 -10.89 11.85 3.38
CA ILE A 152 -11.19 13.16 2.79
C ILE A 152 -10.13 13.52 1.74
N SER A 153 -8.87 13.20 2.03
CA SER A 153 -7.73 13.53 1.17
C SER A 153 -6.55 12.63 1.50
N ASN A 154 -5.83 12.17 0.48
CA ASN A 154 -4.57 11.45 0.61
C ASN A 154 -3.55 12.00 -0.40
N VAL A 155 -3.24 13.29 -0.30
CA VAL A 155 -2.33 14.00 -1.23
C VAL A 155 -1.31 14.82 -0.46
N ASP A 156 -0.22 15.20 -1.12
CA ASP A 156 0.84 16.04 -0.53
C ASP A 156 1.43 15.49 0.78
N HIS A 157 1.40 14.16 0.99
CA HIS A 157 1.80 13.46 2.22
C HIS A 157 0.90 13.73 3.45
N TYR A 158 -0.33 14.21 3.23
CA TYR A 158 -1.34 14.41 4.27
C TYR A 158 -2.55 13.51 4.02
N LEU A 159 -2.73 12.54 4.91
CA LEU A 159 -3.91 11.70 4.97
C LEU A 159 -4.92 12.33 5.93
N PHE A 160 -5.92 13.03 5.38
CA PHE A 160 -7.05 13.53 6.14
C PHE A 160 -8.18 12.50 6.10
N THR A 161 -8.65 12.13 7.29
CA THR A 161 -9.73 11.17 7.49
C THR A 161 -10.75 11.75 8.43
N LYS A 162 -11.95 11.18 8.43
CA LYS A 162 -12.96 11.45 9.43
C LYS A 162 -13.84 10.23 9.65
N ASP A 163 -14.46 10.18 10.81
CA ASP A 163 -15.64 9.36 11.07
C ASP A 163 -16.82 10.28 11.46
N ALA A 164 -17.82 9.75 12.17
CA ALA A 164 -18.96 10.53 12.62
C ALA A 164 -18.60 11.59 13.68
N GLU A 165 -17.53 11.38 14.45
CA GLU A 165 -17.21 12.19 15.64
C GLU A 165 -15.92 13.00 15.50
N THR A 166 -14.96 12.49 14.73
CA THR A 166 -13.60 12.98 14.72
C THR A 166 -13.10 13.22 13.30
N VAL A 167 -12.17 14.16 13.20
CA VAL A 167 -11.36 14.41 11.99
C VAL A 167 -9.91 14.22 12.37
N GLN A 168 -9.14 13.51 11.56
CA GLN A 168 -7.71 13.31 11.78
C GLN A 168 -6.88 13.75 10.58
N VAL A 169 -5.61 14.07 10.86
CA VAL A 169 -4.56 14.17 9.85
C VAL A 169 -3.39 13.27 10.24
N ASN A 170 -3.02 12.35 9.36
CA ASN A 170 -1.98 11.34 9.61
C ASN A 170 -2.21 10.57 10.93
N GLY A 171 -3.48 10.31 11.26
CA GLY A 171 -3.91 9.63 12.49
C GLY A 171 -3.95 10.49 13.74
N ASN A 172 -3.58 11.77 13.67
CA ASN A 172 -3.67 12.69 14.79
C ASN A 172 -5.02 13.43 14.74
N PRO A 173 -5.82 13.41 15.82
CA PRO A 173 -7.09 14.11 15.87
C PRO A 173 -6.89 15.63 15.74
N ILE A 174 -7.81 16.27 15.03
CA ILE A 174 -7.88 17.73 14.90
C ILE A 174 -8.91 18.22 15.91
N ASP A 175 -8.42 18.80 17.00
CA ASP A 175 -9.25 19.15 18.14
C ASP A 175 -10.41 20.07 17.75
N GLN A 176 -11.59 19.68 18.22
CA GLN A 176 -12.86 20.35 18.04
C GLN A 176 -13.35 20.46 16.60
N ALA A 177 -12.65 19.99 15.57
CA ALA A 177 -13.10 20.07 14.17
C ALA A 177 -14.49 19.47 13.99
N ASP A 178 -15.33 20.06 13.12
CA ASP A 178 -16.66 19.53 12.80
C ASP A 178 -16.57 18.57 11.59
N PRO A 179 -16.75 17.24 11.78
CA PRO A 179 -16.63 16.27 10.70
C PRO A 179 -17.67 16.44 9.60
N ALA A 180 -18.83 17.05 9.89
CA ALA A 180 -19.92 17.19 8.91
C ALA A 180 -19.60 18.21 7.82
N THR A 181 -18.77 19.22 8.14
CA THR A 181 -18.46 20.34 7.26
C THR A 181 -16.97 20.45 6.90
N PHE A 182 -16.14 19.52 7.39
CA PHE A 182 -14.70 19.51 7.17
C PHE A 182 -14.35 19.30 5.69
N ARG A 183 -13.45 20.14 5.18
CA ARG A 183 -12.87 20.03 3.84
C ARG A 183 -11.41 20.46 3.82
N VAL A 184 -10.62 19.79 2.98
CA VAL A 184 -9.22 20.11 2.74
C VAL A 184 -9.13 21.21 1.67
N LEU A 185 -8.32 22.24 1.95
CA LEU A 185 -8.09 23.36 1.05
C LEU A 185 -6.83 23.18 0.19
N GLY A 186 -5.89 22.34 0.64
CA GLY A 186 -4.67 21.96 -0.07
C GLY A 186 -3.46 21.87 0.87
N GLY A 187 -2.55 20.93 0.59
CA GLY A 187 -1.49 20.58 1.54
C GLY A 187 -2.07 20.26 2.93
N ALA A 188 -1.46 20.80 3.98
CA ALA A 188 -1.93 20.63 5.36
C ALA A 188 -3.05 21.59 5.78
N TYR A 189 -3.60 22.40 4.86
CA TYR A 189 -4.63 23.38 5.20
C TYR A 189 -6.04 22.82 5.03
N ALA A 190 -6.88 23.06 6.03
CA ALA A 190 -8.27 22.61 6.02
C ALA A 190 -9.20 23.60 6.72
N THR A 191 -10.50 23.40 6.57
CA THR A 191 -11.54 24.18 7.25
C THR A 191 -12.79 23.35 7.47
N ASP A 192 -13.50 23.62 8.56
CA ASP A 192 -14.85 23.12 8.81
C ASP A 192 -15.94 24.16 8.53
N GLY A 193 -15.60 25.25 7.83
CA GLY A 193 -16.51 26.38 7.59
C GLY A 193 -16.70 27.35 8.76
N ARG A 194 -16.19 27.03 9.96
CA ARG A 194 -16.16 27.94 11.12
C ARG A 194 -14.74 28.29 11.56
N ARG A 195 -13.80 27.39 11.32
CA ARG A 195 -12.39 27.46 11.69
C ARG A 195 -11.52 27.05 10.51
N ALA A 196 -10.32 27.61 10.47
CA ALA A 196 -9.26 27.15 9.58
C ALA A 196 -8.22 26.39 10.42
N PHE A 197 -7.63 25.37 9.82
CA PHE A 197 -6.66 24.49 10.44
C PHE A 197 -5.41 24.39 9.56
N TYR A 198 -4.26 24.26 10.21
CA TYR A 198 -3.02 23.81 9.59
C TYR A 198 -2.54 22.58 10.36
N PHE A 199 -2.51 21.44 9.70
CA PHE A 199 -2.30 20.15 10.37
C PHE A 199 -3.38 19.93 11.45
N THR A 200 -3.00 19.69 12.69
CA THR A 200 -3.91 19.57 13.85
C THR A 200 -4.26 20.91 14.49
N ASP A 201 -3.52 21.97 14.17
CA ASP A 201 -3.63 23.24 14.87
C ASP A 201 -4.69 24.14 14.27
N ARG A 202 -5.55 24.70 15.12
CA ARG A 202 -6.45 25.78 14.73
C ARG A 202 -5.64 27.05 14.42
N ILE A 203 -5.90 27.67 13.28
CA ILE A 203 -5.37 28.99 12.92
C ILE A 203 -6.27 30.06 13.55
N PRO A 204 -5.78 30.82 14.54
CA PRO A 204 -6.58 31.88 15.16
C PRO A 204 -6.81 33.03 14.18
N ASP A 205 -7.94 33.73 14.34
CA ASP A 205 -8.30 34.95 13.60
C ASP A 205 -8.30 34.83 12.05
N ALA A 206 -8.35 33.60 11.53
CA ALA A 206 -8.42 33.36 10.10
C ALA A 206 -9.78 33.83 9.55
N SER A 207 -9.74 34.85 8.68
CA SER A 207 -10.90 35.22 7.88
C SER A 207 -11.11 34.17 6.77
N LEU A 208 -12.09 33.29 6.98
CA LEU A 208 -12.44 32.22 6.06
C LEU A 208 -12.80 32.73 4.65
N ALA A 209 -13.36 33.93 4.55
CA ALA A 209 -13.69 34.57 3.29
C ALA A 209 -12.46 34.92 2.43
N SER A 210 -11.29 35.05 3.05
CA SER A 210 -10.02 35.40 2.37
C SER A 210 -8.98 34.29 2.42
N PHE A 211 -9.28 33.16 3.06
CA PHE A 211 -8.29 32.13 3.32
C PHE A 211 -7.98 31.32 2.05
N HIS A 212 -6.77 31.51 1.52
CA HIS A 212 -6.24 30.75 0.39
C HIS A 212 -4.89 30.17 0.77
N PRO A 213 -4.69 28.84 0.65
CA PRO A 213 -3.39 28.23 0.87
C PRO A 213 -2.37 28.85 -0.09
N ILE A 214 -1.28 29.40 0.45
CA ILE A 214 -0.18 29.89 -0.37
C ILE A 214 0.58 28.65 -0.86
N ARG A 215 0.33 28.24 -2.11
CA ARG A 215 1.20 27.30 -2.81
C ARG A 215 2.55 27.99 -2.99
N ARG A 216 3.61 27.50 -2.33
CA ARG A 216 4.96 27.92 -2.69
C ARG A 216 5.20 27.51 -4.14
N PRO A 217 5.61 28.42 -5.04
CA PRO A 217 5.98 28.02 -6.38
C PRO A 217 7.17 27.06 -6.26
N SER A 218 7.05 25.90 -6.88
CA SER A 218 8.17 24.98 -7.12
C SER A 218 9.31 25.80 -7.69
N ALA A 219 10.47 25.79 -7.04
CA ALA A 219 11.64 26.51 -7.53
C ALA A 219 12.07 25.91 -8.86
N CYS A 220 11.57 26.47 -9.97
CA CYS A 220 12.12 26.19 -11.28
C CYS A 220 13.50 26.84 -11.30
N SER A 221 14.51 25.98 -11.15
CA SER A 221 15.93 26.33 -11.25
C SER A 221 16.21 26.90 -12.63
N THR A 222 16.23 28.22 -12.77
CA THR A 222 17.04 28.89 -13.79
C THR A 222 18.26 29.45 -13.11
N ARG A 223 19.35 28.69 -13.19
CA ARG A 223 20.70 29.13 -12.83
C ARG A 223 21.11 30.30 -13.74
N PRO A 224 21.75 31.35 -13.22
CA PRO A 224 22.86 31.97 -13.93
C PRO A 224 24.17 31.66 -13.22
N SER A 225 25.17 31.40 -14.04
CA SER A 225 26.56 31.14 -13.71
C SER A 225 27.21 32.31 -12.94
N SER A 226 27.86 32.01 -11.80
CA SER A 226 29.26 32.35 -11.49
C SER A 226 29.48 32.66 -10.00
N ALA A 227 30.23 31.81 -9.29
CA ALA A 227 31.26 32.13 -8.29
C ALA A 227 31.56 30.91 -7.38
N ARG A 228 32.84 30.80 -6.98
CA ARG A 228 33.55 29.67 -6.36
C ARG A 228 33.13 29.28 -4.91
N PRO A 229 33.59 28.13 -4.37
CA PRO A 229 32.96 27.44 -3.23
C PRO A 229 33.63 27.65 -1.84
N MET A 230 32.88 27.18 -0.82
CA MET A 230 33.24 26.72 0.56
C MET A 230 32.94 27.69 1.74
N PRO A 231 32.72 27.21 3.00
CA PRO A 231 32.43 25.84 3.48
C PRO A 231 31.20 25.72 4.42
N ASN A 232 30.86 24.47 4.74
CA ASN A 232 29.92 23.99 5.76
C ASN A 232 29.92 24.79 7.09
N THR A 233 28.72 25.15 7.56
CA THR A 233 28.36 25.02 8.98
C THR A 233 26.87 24.66 9.08
N ALA A 234 26.61 23.60 9.85
CA ALA A 234 25.28 23.16 10.21
C ALA A 234 24.75 24.04 11.35
N THR A 235 23.55 24.61 11.18
CA THR A 235 22.74 25.08 12.31
C THR A 235 21.26 24.84 11.98
N THR A 236 20.64 24.03 12.82
CA THR A 236 19.20 23.82 12.98
C THR A 236 18.47 25.15 13.13
N ASP A 237 17.49 25.43 12.28
CA ASP A 237 16.57 26.56 12.50
C ASP A 237 15.13 26.17 12.15
N ARG A 238 14.26 26.18 13.18
CA ARG A 238 12.80 26.05 13.08
C ARG A 238 12.24 27.30 12.41
N PRO A 239 11.37 27.21 11.38
CA PRO A 239 10.70 28.40 10.89
C PRO A 239 9.51 28.75 11.80
N SER A 240 9.69 29.80 12.60
CA SER A 240 8.60 30.62 13.13
C SER A 240 7.92 31.32 11.94
N SER A 241 6.74 30.86 11.53
CA SER A 241 5.95 31.52 10.49
C SER A 241 4.95 32.49 11.10
N ARG A 242 5.38 33.73 11.35
CA ARG A 242 4.46 34.88 11.36
C ARG A 242 3.97 35.11 9.93
N ALA A 243 2.75 34.69 9.61
CA ALA A 243 2.08 35.11 8.38
C ALA A 243 1.71 36.60 8.48
N ARG A 244 2.33 37.45 7.66
CA ARG A 244 1.89 38.85 7.46
C ARG A 244 0.68 38.84 6.54
N ILE A 245 -0.47 39.25 7.06
CA ILE A 245 -1.69 39.55 6.28
C ILE A 245 -1.55 40.96 5.70
N HIS A 246 -1.68 41.12 4.38
CA HIS A 246 -1.82 42.43 3.75
C HIS A 246 -3.32 42.71 3.49
N VAL A 247 -3.87 43.68 4.21
CA VAL A 247 -5.24 44.18 4.01
C VAL A 247 -5.21 45.22 2.88
N ARG A 248 -5.88 44.94 1.75
CA ARG A 248 -6.26 46.00 0.79
C ARG A 248 -7.72 46.38 1.02
N SER A 249 -7.91 47.47 1.75
CA SER A 249 -9.17 48.21 1.82
C SER A 249 -9.40 48.92 0.47
N ARG A 250 -10.41 48.50 -0.32
CA ARG A 250 -11.02 49.37 -1.33
C ARG A 250 -12.12 50.18 -0.64
N ARG A 251 -11.81 51.43 -0.29
CA ARG A 251 -12.85 52.45 -0.10
C ARG A 251 -13.17 53.05 -1.46
N GLY A 252 -14.47 53.11 -1.76
CA GLY A 252 -14.99 53.90 -2.87
C GLY A 252 -14.74 55.39 -2.67
N ALA A 253 -14.79 56.13 -3.76
CA ALA A 253 -14.85 57.57 -3.82
C ALA A 253 -15.70 57.95 -5.05
N PRO A 254 -16.30 59.16 -5.04
CA PRO A 254 -17.69 59.43 -5.36
C PRO A 254 -18.04 59.48 -6.85
#